data_AF-A0A7K4GV48-F1
#
_entry.id   AF-A0A7K4GV48-F1
#
_cell.length_a   1.000
_cell.length_b   1.000
_cell.length_c   1.000
_cell.angle_alpha   90.00
_cell.angle_beta   90.00
_cell.angle_gamma   90.00
#
_symmetry.space_group_name_H-M   'P 1'
#
loop_
_entity.id
_entity.type
_entity.pdbx_description
1 polymer ?
#
loop_
_entity_poly.entity_id
_entity_poly.type
_entity_poly.pdbx_seq_one_letter_code
_entity_poly.pdbx_strand_id
1 'polypeptide(L)'
;MDFQSILSDYNDFAAVVNNDTALQAINFSVPILSGDDFLWHFILDRYVMVNPINNYLTEVINMLECENVSVHENKITFMRFGEKAYNVEFTYNSRGSLDTIIVKDNNSNLIYKITSTNPKFVVFIIIGICSVATLGLISFSFYRKRRLNFSRR
;
A
#
# COMPACT_ATOMS: atom_id res chain seq x y z
N MET A 1 -15.11 -12.39 28.47
CA MET A 1 -14.92 -11.15 27.71
C MET A 1 -15.63 -11.34 26.38
N ASP A 2 -16.46 -10.38 26.01
CA ASP A 2 -17.18 -10.44 24.75
C ASP A 2 -16.21 -10.04 23.61
N PHE A 3 -16.23 -10.72 22.46
CA PHE A 3 -15.30 -10.37 21.37
C PHE A 3 -15.51 -8.93 20.88
N GLN A 4 -16.73 -8.42 21.05
CA GLN A 4 -17.10 -7.05 20.72
C GLN A 4 -16.36 -6.03 21.60
N SER A 5 -16.10 -6.33 22.88
CA SER A 5 -15.41 -5.42 23.79
C SER A 5 -13.91 -5.30 23.52
N ILE A 6 -13.29 -6.35 22.94
CA ILE A 6 -11.89 -6.31 22.49
C ILE A 6 -11.72 -5.36 21.31
N LEU A 7 -12.75 -5.25 20.46
CA LEU A 7 -12.76 -4.38 19.29
C LEU A 7 -13.16 -2.94 19.62
N SER A 8 -14.09 -2.73 20.55
CA SER A 8 -14.50 -1.38 20.96
C SER A 8 -13.45 -0.69 21.82
N ASP A 9 -12.80 -1.43 22.72
CA ASP A 9 -11.90 -0.88 23.74
C ASP A 9 -10.56 -1.61 23.73
N TYR A 10 -9.93 -1.68 22.54
CA TYR A 10 -8.67 -2.39 22.34
C TYR A 10 -7.58 -1.95 23.34
N ASN A 11 -7.47 -0.64 23.62
CA ASN A 11 -6.45 -0.13 24.55
C ASN A 11 -6.71 -0.56 26.00
N ASP A 12 -7.98 -0.72 26.41
CA ASP A 12 -8.33 -1.26 27.73
C ASP A 12 -8.01 -2.75 27.81
N PHE A 13 -8.31 -3.51 26.75
CA PHE A 13 -7.90 -4.91 26.64
C PHE A 13 -6.37 -5.06 26.69
N ALA A 14 -5.64 -4.26 25.91
CA ALA A 14 -4.18 -4.25 25.91
C ALA A 14 -3.62 -3.90 27.29
N ALA A 15 -4.23 -2.96 28.01
CA ALA A 15 -3.82 -2.62 29.38
C ALA A 15 -4.00 -3.78 30.36
N VAL A 16 -5.10 -4.52 30.26
CA VAL A 16 -5.34 -5.72 31.08
C VAL A 16 -4.30 -6.80 30.79
N VAL A 17 -4.07 -7.09 29.51
CA VAL A 17 -3.12 -8.12 29.07
C VAL A 17 -1.69 -7.75 29.46
N ASN A 18 -1.30 -6.48 29.28
CA ASN A 18 0.03 -6.00 29.63
C ASN A 18 0.27 -5.99 31.14
N ASN A 19 -0.77 -5.97 31.99
CA ASN A 19 -0.64 -6.06 33.44
C ASN A 19 -0.71 -7.49 33.98
N ASP A 20 -0.92 -8.49 33.13
CA ASP A 20 -0.98 -9.90 33.55
C ASP A 20 0.43 -10.46 33.81
N THR A 21 0.68 -10.83 35.07
CA THR A 21 1.97 -11.37 35.52
C THR A 21 2.39 -12.69 34.85
N ALA A 22 1.44 -13.53 34.44
CA ALA A 22 1.76 -14.79 33.76
C ALA A 22 2.16 -14.55 32.30
N LEU A 23 1.55 -13.57 31.63
CA LEU A 23 1.90 -13.18 30.27
C LEU A 23 3.22 -12.39 30.21
N GLN A 24 3.48 -11.54 31.20
CA GLN A 24 4.78 -10.89 31.31
C GLN A 24 5.91 -11.89 31.58
N ALA A 25 5.65 -12.98 32.31
CA ALA A 25 6.65 -14.03 32.57
C ALA A 25 7.15 -14.73 31.29
N ILE A 26 6.39 -14.64 30.18
CA ILE A 26 6.79 -15.15 28.85
C ILE A 26 7.14 -14.02 27.86
N ASN A 27 7.39 -12.79 28.35
CA ASN A 27 7.64 -11.59 27.54
C ASN A 27 6.56 -11.30 26.49
N PHE A 28 5.31 -11.63 26.79
CA PHE A 28 4.18 -11.28 25.92
C PHE A 28 3.64 -9.89 26.28
N SER A 29 3.51 -9.02 25.29
CA SER A 29 2.86 -7.72 25.41
C SER A 29 2.14 -7.33 24.13
N VAL A 30 1.12 -6.49 24.27
CA VAL A 30 0.31 -5.95 23.18
C VAL A 30 0.55 -4.44 23.09
N PRO A 31 0.76 -3.87 21.90
CA PRO A 31 1.02 -2.44 21.78
C PRO A 31 -0.23 -1.63 22.13
N ILE A 32 -0.05 -0.55 22.90
CA ILE A 32 -1.05 0.50 23.05
C ILE A 32 -0.87 1.45 21.87
N LEU A 33 -1.91 1.65 21.07
CA LEU A 33 -1.84 2.41 19.84
C LEU A 33 -2.62 3.72 19.98
N SER A 34 -1.98 4.82 19.57
CA SER A 34 -2.68 6.07 19.28
C SER A 34 -3.46 5.94 17.96
N GLY A 35 -4.42 6.84 17.71
CA GLY A 35 -5.11 6.90 16.41
C GLY A 35 -4.13 7.08 15.24
N ASP A 36 -3.13 7.95 15.43
CA ASP A 36 -2.04 8.17 14.47
C ASP A 36 -1.26 6.88 14.16
N ASP A 37 -0.90 6.10 15.20
CA ASP A 37 -0.17 4.86 15.04
C ASP A 37 -1.03 3.76 14.40
N PHE A 38 -2.29 3.64 14.81
CA PHE A 38 -3.22 2.69 14.20
C PHE A 38 -3.37 2.98 12.70
N LEU A 39 -3.62 4.24 12.34
CA LEU A 39 -3.80 4.65 10.96
C LEU A 39 -2.52 4.46 10.13
N TRP A 40 -1.36 4.73 10.73
CA TRP A 40 -0.06 4.48 10.10
C TRP A 40 0.11 3.00 9.70
N HIS A 41 -0.15 2.07 10.62
CA HIS A 41 -0.08 0.64 10.33
C HIS A 41 -1.13 0.23 9.29
N PHE A 42 -2.36 0.74 9.44
CA PHE A 42 -3.45 0.46 8.52
C PHE A 42 -3.10 0.85 7.07
N ILE A 43 -2.49 2.02 6.84
CA ILE A 43 -2.12 2.49 5.50
C ILE A 43 -0.96 1.69 4.90
N LEU A 44 0.00 1.26 5.72
CA LEU A 44 1.09 0.41 5.26
C LEU A 44 0.59 -0.97 4.84
N ASP A 45 -0.42 -1.51 5.52
CA ASP A 45 -0.98 -2.83 5.24
C ASP A 45 -2.08 -2.83 4.17
N ARG A 46 -2.85 -1.73 4.05
CA ARG A 46 -3.97 -1.60 3.10
C ARG A 46 -3.62 -0.64 1.97
N TYR A 47 -3.50 -1.19 0.76
CA TYR A 47 -3.13 -0.43 -0.43
C TYR A 47 -4.28 0.33 -1.13
N VAL A 48 -5.55 0.13 -0.72
CA VAL A 48 -6.72 0.62 -1.46
C VAL A 48 -7.67 1.38 -0.54
N MET A 49 -8.01 2.61 -0.95
CA MET A 49 -8.91 3.53 -0.28
C MET A 49 -10.26 3.65 -1.01
N VAL A 50 -11.29 4.04 -0.26
CA VAL A 50 -12.64 4.25 -0.78
C VAL A 50 -12.76 5.66 -1.37
N ASN A 51 -13.52 5.80 -2.45
CA ASN A 51 -13.81 7.09 -3.08
C ASN A 51 -15.12 7.69 -2.51
N PRO A 52 -15.22 9.01 -2.25
CA PRO A 52 -14.19 10.05 -2.40
C PRO A 52 -13.11 9.99 -1.32
N ILE A 53 -11.85 9.88 -1.77
CA ILE A 53 -10.68 9.63 -0.92
C ILE A 53 -10.52 10.71 0.15
N ASN A 54 -10.73 11.98 -0.22
CA ASN A 54 -10.64 13.11 0.71
C ASN A 54 -11.60 12.95 1.90
N ASN A 55 -12.88 12.69 1.61
CA ASN A 55 -13.90 12.59 2.66
C ASN A 55 -13.66 11.36 3.51
N TYR A 56 -13.34 10.22 2.88
CA TYR A 56 -13.03 8.99 3.60
C TYR A 56 -11.86 9.18 4.58
N LEU A 57 -10.73 9.71 4.10
CA LEU A 57 -9.57 9.92 4.96
C LEU A 57 -9.85 10.97 6.04
N THR A 58 -10.62 12.02 5.73
CA THR A 58 -11.02 13.04 6.70
C THR A 58 -11.90 12.45 7.81
N GLU A 59 -12.90 11.63 7.46
CA GLU A 59 -13.76 10.94 8.42
C GLU A 59 -12.94 9.99 9.31
N VAL A 60 -12.00 9.25 8.73
CA VAL A 60 -11.13 8.33 9.46
C VAL A 60 -10.23 9.06 10.45
N ILE A 61 -9.54 10.14 10.05
CA ILE A 61 -8.67 10.88 10.98
C ILE A 61 -9.48 11.53 12.11
N ASN A 62 -10.70 11.98 11.83
CA ASN A 62 -11.57 12.57 12.86
C ASN A 62 -12.09 11.51 13.83
N MET A 63 -12.48 10.34 13.33
CA MET A 63 -12.96 9.23 14.16
C MET A 63 -11.86 8.64 15.04
N LEU A 64 -10.62 8.63 14.56
CA LEU A 64 -9.45 8.16 15.30
C LEU A 64 -8.80 9.23 16.16
N GLU A 65 -9.35 10.46 16.16
CA GLU A 65 -8.79 11.62 16.88
C GLU A 65 -7.30 11.82 16.61
N CYS A 66 -6.90 11.70 15.33
CA CYS A 66 -5.52 11.87 14.90
C CYS A 66 -5.05 13.32 15.08
N GLU A 67 -3.87 13.52 15.68
CA GLU A 67 -3.30 14.84 15.94
C GLU A 67 -2.21 15.22 14.92
N ASN A 68 -1.42 14.23 14.47
CA ASN A 68 -0.24 14.46 13.65
C ASN A 68 -0.46 14.11 12.18
N VAL A 69 -1.72 14.10 11.75
CA VAL A 69 -2.14 13.67 10.41
C VAL A 69 -2.99 14.74 9.76
N SER A 70 -2.72 15.03 8.50
CA SER A 70 -3.52 15.95 7.70
C SER A 70 -3.86 15.35 6.34
N VAL A 71 -5.05 15.69 5.85
CA VAL A 71 -5.55 15.25 4.55
C VAL A 71 -5.72 16.46 3.65
N HIS A 72 -5.25 16.34 2.41
CA HIS A 72 -5.46 17.33 1.37
C HIS A 72 -5.75 16.62 0.06
N GLU A 73 -6.97 16.75 -0.44
CA GLU A 73 -7.45 16.08 -1.66
C GLU A 73 -7.29 14.54 -1.58
N ASN A 74 -6.41 13.97 -2.39
CA ASN A 74 -6.10 12.54 -2.44
C ASN A 74 -4.81 12.19 -1.69
N LYS A 75 -4.30 13.11 -0.86
CA LYS A 75 -3.04 12.96 -0.15
C LYS A 75 -3.25 13.00 1.35
N ILE A 76 -2.60 12.09 2.06
CA ILE A 76 -2.50 12.11 3.52
C ILE A 76 -1.04 12.30 3.94
N THR A 77 -0.83 13.17 4.91
CA THR A 77 0.50 13.55 5.40
C THR A 77 0.58 13.24 6.88
N PHE A 78 1.58 12.44 7.25
CA PHE A 78 1.92 12.10 8.63
C PHE A 78 3.14 12.87 9.07
N MET A 79 3.07 13.55 10.20
CA MET A 79 4.24 14.05 10.91
C MET A 79 4.72 12.97 11.88
N ARG A 80 5.98 12.54 11.75
CA ARG A 80 6.58 11.50 12.59
C ARG A 80 7.90 11.98 13.19
N PHE A 81 8.23 11.44 14.35
CA PHE A 81 9.44 11.75 15.08
C PHE A 81 10.34 10.52 15.14
N GLY A 82 11.51 10.58 14.48
CA GLY A 82 12.60 9.64 14.66
C GLY A 82 13.73 10.32 15.43
N GLU A 83 14.97 10.26 14.91
CA GLU A 83 16.04 11.14 15.38
C GLU A 83 15.72 12.63 15.14
N LYS A 84 14.93 12.91 14.10
CA LYS A 84 14.43 14.25 13.73
C LYS A 84 12.98 14.12 13.28
N ALA A 85 12.24 15.24 13.29
CA ALA A 85 10.90 15.29 12.71
C ALA A 85 10.98 15.15 11.18
N TYR A 86 10.08 14.35 10.62
CA TYR A 86 9.94 14.16 9.18
C TYR A 86 8.47 13.99 8.81
N ASN A 87 8.14 14.35 7.57
CA ASN A 87 6.80 14.25 7.03
C ASN A 87 6.74 13.14 5.99
N VAL A 88 5.74 12.26 6.11
CA VAL A 88 5.47 11.19 5.15
C VAL A 88 4.16 11.49 4.43
N GLU A 89 4.23 11.67 3.13
CA GLU A 89 3.09 11.96 2.27
C GLU A 89 2.73 10.70 1.46
N PHE A 90 1.49 10.25 1.58
CA PHE A 90 0.91 9.19 0.75
C PHE A 90 -0.13 9.79 -0.19
N THR A 91 0.09 9.65 -1.50
CA THR A 91 -0.84 10.11 -2.54
C THR A 91 -1.53 8.90 -3.16
N TYR A 92 -2.86 8.97 -3.27
CA TYR A 92 -3.68 7.94 -3.88
C TYR A 92 -4.16 8.35 -5.28
N ASN A 93 -4.28 7.40 -6.20
CA ASN A 93 -4.86 7.67 -7.52
C ASN A 93 -6.40 7.69 -7.47
N SER A 94 -7.05 7.99 -8.60
CA SER A 94 -8.52 8.04 -8.71
C SER A 94 -9.25 6.72 -8.45
N ARG A 95 -8.53 5.60 -8.38
CA ARG A 95 -9.06 4.27 -8.03
C ARG A 95 -8.85 3.94 -6.55
N GLY A 96 -8.35 4.89 -5.76
CA GLY A 96 -8.02 4.70 -4.36
C GLY A 96 -6.74 3.91 -4.12
N SER A 97 -5.99 3.51 -5.15
CA SER A 97 -4.73 2.79 -4.94
C SER A 97 -3.59 3.76 -4.64
N LEU A 98 -2.67 3.36 -3.77
CA LEU A 98 -1.46 4.11 -3.49
C LEU A 98 -0.65 4.35 -4.78
N ASP A 99 -0.36 5.62 -5.06
CA ASP A 99 0.37 6.05 -6.25
C ASP A 99 1.79 6.48 -5.90
N THR A 100 1.95 7.35 -4.89
CA THR A 100 3.26 7.91 -4.53
C THR A 100 3.40 7.99 -3.01
N ILE A 101 4.58 7.61 -2.50
CA ILE A 101 5.03 7.89 -1.13
C ILE A 101 6.20 8.86 -1.21
N ILE A 102 6.15 9.97 -0.48
CA ILE A 102 7.25 10.93 -0.37
C ILE A 102 7.58 11.11 1.10
N VAL A 103 8.87 11.06 1.44
CA VAL A 103 9.35 11.44 2.78
C VAL A 103 10.21 12.69 2.67
N LYS A 104 9.90 13.66 3.52
CA LYS A 104 10.60 14.94 3.63
C LYS A 104 11.14 15.14 5.03
N ASP A 105 12.28 15.82 5.13
CA ASP A 105 12.76 16.31 6.41
C ASP A 105 11.92 17.51 6.91
N ASN A 106 12.22 17.98 8.13
CA ASN A 106 11.56 19.15 8.71
C ASN A 106 11.75 20.45 7.89
N ASN A 107 12.78 20.52 7.04
CA ASN A 107 13.06 21.65 6.15
C ASN A 107 12.40 21.46 4.76
N SER A 108 11.51 20.47 4.63
CA SER A 108 10.85 20.10 3.37
C SER A 108 11.78 19.59 2.27
N ASN A 109 13.02 19.22 2.60
CA ASN A 109 13.92 18.56 1.65
C ASN A 109 13.49 17.11 1.44
N LEU A 110 13.49 16.67 0.19
CA LEU A 110 13.18 15.29 -0.17
C LEU A 110 14.26 14.35 0.40
N ILE A 111 13.86 13.42 1.27
CA ILE A 111 14.72 12.32 1.70
C ILE A 111 14.59 11.16 0.72
N TYR A 112 13.35 10.72 0.45
CA TYR A 112 13.10 9.61 -0.46
C TYR A 112 11.70 9.68 -1.09
N LYS A 113 11.53 9.02 -2.23
CA LYS A 113 10.28 8.94 -2.99
C LYS A 113 10.09 7.55 -3.58
N ILE A 114 8.95 6.91 -3.30
CA ILE A 114 8.46 5.74 -4.05
C ILE A 114 7.33 6.19 -4.94
N THR A 115 7.40 5.80 -6.20
CA THR A 115 6.27 5.89 -7.13
C THR A 115 5.87 4.49 -7.53
N SER A 116 4.60 4.17 -7.40
CA SER A 116 3.99 2.97 -7.96
C SER A 116 4.18 2.99 -9.47
N THR A 117 4.93 2.02 -9.99
CA THR A 117 5.12 1.88 -11.44
C THR A 117 3.81 1.33 -12.01
N ASN A 118 2.98 2.22 -12.55
CA ASN A 118 1.68 1.88 -13.10
C ASN A 118 1.80 0.72 -14.12
N PRO A 119 1.07 -0.41 -13.98
CA PRO A 119 1.26 -1.61 -14.80
C PRO A 119 0.82 -1.45 -16.26
N LYS A 120 0.40 -0.27 -16.71
CA LYS A 120 0.05 0.00 -18.11
C LYS A 120 1.17 -0.43 -19.05
N PHE A 121 2.43 -0.17 -18.70
CA PHE A 121 3.57 -0.59 -19.50
C PHE A 121 3.70 -2.13 -19.57
N VAL A 122 3.40 -2.83 -18.48
CA VAL A 122 3.42 -4.30 -18.42
C VAL A 122 2.39 -4.91 -19.35
N VAL A 123 1.19 -4.32 -19.44
CA VAL A 123 0.14 -4.76 -20.38
C VAL A 123 0.63 -4.65 -21.83
N PHE A 124 1.28 -3.55 -22.20
CA PHE A 124 1.84 -3.38 -23.54
C PHE A 124 2.97 -4.37 -23.84
N ILE A 125 3.82 -4.69 -22.85
CA ILE A 125 4.85 -5.74 -23.00
C ILE A 125 4.21 -7.10 -23.27
N ILE A 126 3.18 -7.48 -22.51
CA ILE A 126 2.49 -8.78 -22.69
C ILE A 126 1.89 -8.87 -24.10
N ILE A 127 1.19 -7.82 -24.56
CA ILE A 127 0.63 -7.76 -25.91
C ILE A 127 1.73 -7.88 -26.97
N GLY A 128 2.87 -7.22 -26.75
CA GLY A 128 4.04 -7.29 -27.63
C GLY A 128 4.58 -8.72 -27.76
N ILE A 129 4.80 -9.42 -26.63
CA ILE A 129 5.30 -10.80 -26.62
C ILE A 129 4.31 -11.75 -27.32
N CYS A 130 3.01 -11.62 -27.04
CA CYS A 130 1.99 -12.43 -27.71
C CYS A 130 1.97 -12.21 -29.23
N SER A 131 2.13 -10.96 -29.67
CA SER A 131 2.14 -10.60 -31.10
C SER A 131 3.36 -11.19 -31.81
N VAL A 132 4.55 -11.06 -31.22
CA VAL A 132 5.79 -11.63 -31.77
C VAL A 132 5.73 -13.16 -31.84
N ALA A 133 5.21 -13.82 -30.80
CA ALA A 133 5.06 -15.27 -30.80
C ALA A 133 4.11 -15.76 -31.91
N THR A 134 3.00 -15.06 -32.12
CA THR A 134 2.02 -15.41 -33.16
C THR A 134 2.62 -15.24 -34.56
N LEU A 135 3.32 -14.13 -34.81
CA LEU A 135 4.01 -13.90 -36.08
C LEU A 135 5.13 -14.92 -36.33
N GLY A 136 5.87 -15.30 -35.28
CA GLY A 136 6.89 -16.33 -35.33
C GLY A 136 6.31 -17.68 -35.75
N LEU A 137 5.18 -18.09 -35.15
CA LEU A 137 4.49 -19.34 -35.49
C LEU A 137 3.98 -19.35 -36.94
N ILE A 138 3.38 -18.25 -37.40
CA ILE A 138 2.90 -18.11 -38.79
C ILE A 138 4.07 -18.22 -39.77
N SER A 139 5.14 -17.46 -39.53
CA SER A 139 6.33 -17.45 -40.39
C SER A 139 7.01 -18.82 -40.44
N PHE A 140 7.14 -19.48 -39.29
CA PHE A 140 7.68 -20.84 -39.19
C PHE A 140 6.82 -21.85 -39.95
N SER A 141 5.49 -21.79 -39.81
CA SER A 141 4.55 -22.65 -40.53
C SER A 141 4.70 -22.49 -42.04
N PHE A 142 4.80 -21.25 -42.52
CA PHE A 142 4.97 -20.96 -43.95
C PHE A 142 6.32 -21.43 -44.49
N TYR A 143 7.41 -21.22 -43.73
CA TYR A 143 8.74 -21.72 -44.07
C TYR A 143 8.76 -23.25 -44.15
N ARG A 144 8.20 -23.94 -43.15
CA ARG A 144 8.09 -25.39 -43.12
C ARG A 144 7.28 -25.93 -44.30
N LYS A 145 6.15 -25.29 -44.65
CA LYS A 145 5.33 -25.67 -45.80
C LYS A 145 6.09 -25.52 -47.13
N ARG A 146 6.86 -24.44 -47.31
CA ARG A 146 7.72 -24.26 -48.50
C ARG A 146 8.82 -25.31 -48.58
N ARG A 147 9.50 -25.64 -47.48
CA ARG A 147 10.56 -26.65 -47.44
C ARG A 147 10.03 -28.05 -47.78
N LEU A 148 8.86 -28.43 -47.25
CA LEU A 148 8.24 -29.73 -47.55
C LEU A 148 7.79 -29.86 -49.02
N ASN A 149 7.27 -28.79 -49.62
CA ASN A 149 6.92 -28.79 -51.04
C ASN A 149 8.14 -28.79 -51.97
N PHE A 150 9.26 -28.20 -51.55
CA PHE A 150 10.50 -28.21 -52.33
C PHE A 150 11.18 -29.58 -52.32
N SER A 151 11.10 -30.35 -51.22
CA SER A 151 11.66 -31.70 -51.12
C SER A 151 10.83 -32.78 -51.86
N ARG A 152 9.65 -32.44 -52.39
CA ARG A 152 8.75 -33.36 -53.13
C ARG A 152 8.78 -33.16 -54.66
N ARG A 153 9.57 -32.20 -55.15
CA ARG A 153 9.93 -32.05 -56.57
C ARG A 153 11.34 -32.57 -56.77
#